data_AF-K1Y768-F1
#
_entry.id   AF-K1Y768-F1
#
_cell.length_a   1.000
_cell.length_b   1.000
_cell.length_c   1.000
_cell.angle_alpha   90.00
_cell.angle_beta   90.00
_cell.angle_gamma   90.00
#
_symmetry.space_group_name_H-M   'P 1'
#
loop_
_entity.id
_entity.type
_entity.pdbx_description
1 polymer ?
#
loop_
_entity_poly.entity_id
_entity_poly.type
_entity_poly.pdbx_seq_one_letter_code
_entity_poly.pdbx_strand_id
1 'polypeptide(L)'
;MAIDYDIIKECYKKLKKQVLKAKKINDKPFTLAEKILYGHLIEFDDKLPQRGKDYVNLKPDRVAMQDATAQMALLQFINAGMKQTCVP
;
A
#
# COMPACT_ATOMS: atom_id res chain seq x y z
N MET A 1 -18.87 -10.50 8.32
CA MET A 1 -17.71 -9.97 7.56
C MET A 1 -17.14 -11.13 6.76
N ALA A 2 -17.46 -11.22 5.47
CA ALA A 2 -16.90 -12.28 4.64
C ALA A 2 -15.40 -12.02 4.50
N ILE A 3 -14.58 -12.91 5.07
CA ILE A 3 -13.14 -12.87 4.90
C ILE A 3 -12.89 -13.37 3.48
N ASP A 4 -12.59 -12.44 2.58
CA ASP A 4 -12.20 -12.79 1.21
C ASP A 4 -10.78 -13.39 1.24
N TYR A 5 -10.74 -14.73 1.25
CA TYR A 5 -9.51 -15.50 1.35
C TYR A 5 -8.58 -15.26 0.16
N ASP A 6 -9.13 -14.99 -1.02
CA ASP A 6 -8.36 -14.78 -2.23
C ASP A 6 -7.62 -13.45 -2.19
N ILE A 7 -8.26 -12.38 -1.69
CA ILE A 7 -7.61 -11.09 -1.44
C ILE A 7 -6.41 -11.25 -0.49
N ILE A 8 -6.61 -11.99 0.62
CA ILE A 8 -5.54 -12.21 1.62
C ILE A 8 -4.36 -12.97 0.99
N LYS A 9 -4.65 -14.03 0.23
CA LYS A 9 -3.64 -14.86 -0.41
C LYS A 9 -2.81 -14.07 -1.42
N GLU A 10 -3.45 -13.25 -2.25
CA GLU A 10 -2.76 -12.41 -3.23
C GLU A 10 -1.94 -11.30 -2.55
N CYS A 11 -2.45 -10.66 -1.49
CA CYS A 11 -1.70 -9.67 -0.72
C CYS A 11 -0.40 -10.27 -0.15
N TYR A 12 -0.46 -11.42 0.53
CA TYR A 12 0.73 -12.06 1.09
C TYR A 12 1.72 -12.56 0.02
N LYS A 13 1.21 -13.04 -1.12
CA LYS A 13 2.04 -13.44 -2.26
C LYS A 13 2.81 -12.26 -2.83
N LYS A 14 2.14 -11.12 -3.03
CA LYS A 14 2.77 -9.86 -3.48
C LYS A 14 3.79 -9.36 -2.45
N LEU A 15 3.44 -9.35 -1.17
CA LEU A 15 4.33 -8.91 -0.09
C LEU A 15 5.61 -9.75 -0.05
N LYS A 16 5.51 -11.08 -0.14
CA LYS A 16 6.68 -11.97 -0.20
C LYS A 16 7.58 -11.63 -1.40
N LYS A 17 7.00 -11.44 -2.58
CA LYS A 17 7.76 -11.10 -3.80
C LYS A 17 8.53 -9.78 -3.64
N GLN A 18 7.87 -8.74 -3.16
CA GLN A 18 8.47 -7.41 -3.02
C GLN A 18 9.53 -7.35 -1.91
N VAL A 19 9.29 -8.00 -0.77
CA VAL A 19 10.30 -8.06 0.31
C VAL A 19 11.57 -8.78 -0.14
N LEU A 20 11.44 -9.85 -0.94
CA LEU A 20 12.59 -10.51 -1.53
C LEU A 20 13.33 -9.60 -2.53
N LYS A 21 12.62 -8.81 -3.34
CA LYS A 21 13.23 -7.79 -4.22
C LYS A 21 14.01 -6.75 -3.40
N ALA A 22 13.40 -6.20 -2.36
CA ALA A 22 14.03 -5.23 -1.47
C ALA A 22 15.29 -5.80 -0.78
N LYS A 23 15.25 -7.08 -0.39
CA LYS A 23 16.40 -7.73 0.24
C LYS A 23 17.58 -7.94 -0.71
N LYS A 24 17.34 -8.09 -2.01
CA LYS A 24 18.41 -8.11 -3.02
C LYS A 24 19.09 -6.75 -3.19
N ILE A 25 18.36 -5.66 -3.00
CA ILE A 25 18.90 -4.28 -3.10
C ILE A 25 19.71 -3.93 -1.85
N ASN A 26 19.24 -4.36 -0.68
CA ASN A 26 19.90 -4.09 0.60
C ASN A 26 19.85 -5.32 1.48
N ASP A 27 20.98 -6.00 1.64
CA ASP A 27 21.09 -7.23 2.44
C ASP A 27 21.20 -6.93 3.94
N LYS A 28 20.20 -6.24 4.46
CA LYS A 28 20.04 -5.98 5.89
C LYS A 28 18.76 -6.60 6.43
N PRO A 29 18.69 -6.89 7.75
CA PRO A 29 17.42 -7.24 8.38
C PRO A 29 16.42 -6.08 8.28
N PHE A 30 15.17 -6.40 7.92
CA PHE A 30 14.06 -5.43 7.88
C PHE A 30 13.13 -5.61 9.07
N THR A 31 12.64 -4.48 9.60
CA THR A 31 11.56 -4.48 10.59
C THR A 31 10.24 -4.93 9.96
N LEU A 32 9.24 -5.25 10.77
CA LEU A 32 7.91 -5.59 10.26
C LEU A 32 7.31 -4.43 9.45
N ALA A 33 7.42 -3.21 9.97
CA ALA A 33 6.93 -2.01 9.27
C ALA A 33 7.60 -1.81 7.91
N GLU A 34 8.92 -2.01 7.82
CA GLU A 34 9.63 -1.95 6.53
C GLU A 34 9.15 -3.02 5.55
N LYS A 35 8.95 -4.26 6.01
CA LYS A 35 8.44 -5.33 5.16
C LYS A 35 7.06 -5.01 4.59
N ILE A 36 6.18 -4.45 5.42
CA ILE A 36 4.84 -4.03 4.99
C ILE A 36 4.97 -2.87 3.99
N LEU A 37 5.72 -1.81 4.31
CA LEU A 37 5.87 -0.65 3.43
C LEU A 37 6.49 -1.03 2.08
N TYR A 38 7.62 -1.75 2.07
CA TYR A 38 8.26 -2.22 0.84
C TYR A 38 7.37 -3.18 0.05
N GLY A 39 6.54 -3.96 0.75
CA GLY A 39 5.51 -4.81 0.14
C GLY A 39 4.48 -4.06 -0.70
N HIS A 40 4.20 -2.80 -0.34
CA HIS A 40 3.15 -1.98 -0.94
C HIS A 40 3.67 -0.82 -1.80
N LEU A 41 4.99 -0.75 -2.05
CA LEU A 41 5.52 0.19 -3.04
C LEU A 41 4.96 -0.13 -4.44
N ILE A 42 4.59 0.91 -5.18
CA ILE A 42 4.10 0.79 -6.56
C ILE A 42 5.19 0.18 -7.42
N GLU A 43 6.34 0.84 -7.51
CA GLU A 43 7.56 0.36 -8.17
C GLU A 43 8.79 0.92 -7.44
N PHE A 44 9.86 0.14 -7.40
CA PHE A 44 11.18 0.56 -6.94
C PHE A 44 12.21 -0.31 -7.65
N ASP A 45 13.09 0.30 -8.45
CA ASP A 45 14.02 -0.44 -9.28
C ASP A 45 15.29 -0.77 -8.50
N ASP A 46 16.09 0.25 -8.19
CA ASP A 46 17.46 0.01 -7.72
C ASP A 46 17.77 0.61 -6.35
N LYS A 47 16.85 1.39 -5.77
CA LYS A 47 17.06 2.06 -4.48
C LYS A 47 15.85 1.96 -3.58
N LEU A 48 16.12 1.63 -2.31
CA LEU A 48 15.12 1.69 -1.26
C LEU A 48 15.06 3.10 -0.64
N PRO A 49 13.86 3.55 -0.22
CA PRO A 49 13.68 4.88 0.35
C PRO A 49 14.42 5.04 1.67
N GLN A 50 15.01 6.22 1.88
CA GLN A 50 15.66 6.62 3.10
C GLN A 50 14.61 7.01 4.16
N ARG A 51 14.67 6.33 5.30
CA ARG A 51 13.80 6.61 6.47
C ARG A 51 13.87 8.08 6.87
N GLY A 52 12.71 8.70 7.05
CA GLY A 52 12.57 10.08 7.51
C GLY A 52 13.00 11.14 6.51
N LYS A 53 13.28 10.77 5.26
CA LYS A 53 13.69 11.72 4.21
C LYS A 53 12.86 11.57 2.94
N ASP A 54 12.71 10.35 2.44
CA ASP A 54 12.10 10.13 1.15
C ASP A 54 10.58 9.97 1.26
N TYR A 55 9.85 10.61 0.35
CA TYR A 55 8.44 10.29 0.10
C TYR A 55 8.34 9.01 -0.73
N VAL A 56 7.32 8.21 -0.44
CA VAL A 56 7.12 6.90 -1.08
C VAL A 56 5.76 6.80 -1.72
N ASN A 57 5.73 6.24 -2.93
CA ASN A 57 4.50 5.94 -3.64
C ASN A 57 4.01 4.55 -3.23
N LEU A 58 2.98 4.53 -2.39
CA LEU A 58 2.37 3.31 -1.88
C LEU A 58 1.08 2.99 -2.63
N LYS A 59 0.71 1.70 -2.63
CA LYS A 59 -0.58 1.20 -3.09
C LYS A 59 -1.33 0.59 -1.90
N PRO A 60 -2.15 1.38 -1.18
CA PRO A 60 -2.98 0.87 -0.10
C PRO A 60 -3.99 -0.16 -0.61
N ASP A 61 -4.33 -1.13 0.23
CA ASP A 61 -5.28 -2.20 -0.12
C ASP A 61 -6.75 -1.83 0.17
N ARG A 62 -6.99 -0.84 1.05
CA ARG A 62 -8.33 -0.38 1.46
C ARG A 62 -8.28 1.05 1.95
N VAL A 63 -9.38 1.79 1.81
CA VAL A 63 -9.61 3.08 2.45
C VAL A 63 -10.85 3.01 3.33
N ALA A 64 -10.69 3.29 4.61
CA ALA A 64 -11.81 3.42 5.55
C ALA A 64 -11.92 4.88 6.00
N MET A 65 -13.13 5.42 5.99
CA MET A 65 -13.43 6.78 6.45
C MET A 65 -14.46 6.73 7.57
N GLN A 66 -14.36 7.68 8.50
CA GLN A 66 -15.32 7.85 9.58
C GLN A 66 -16.22 9.04 9.28
N ASP A 67 -17.49 9.01 9.71
CA ASP A 67 -18.54 9.96 9.31
C ASP A 67 -18.14 11.45 9.39
N ALA A 68 -17.34 11.86 10.38
CA ALA A 68 -16.91 13.25 10.51
C ALA A 68 -15.89 13.70 9.44
N THR A 69 -15.15 12.77 8.84
CA THR A 69 -14.15 13.04 7.78
C THR A 69 -14.59 12.55 6.41
N ALA A 70 -15.53 11.59 6.36
CA ALA A 70 -16.02 10.98 5.13
C ALA A 70 -16.76 11.96 4.22
N GLN A 71 -17.51 12.92 4.79
CA GLN A 71 -18.32 13.86 4.01
C GLN A 71 -17.48 14.67 3.01
N MET A 72 -16.40 15.30 3.48
CA MET A 72 -15.54 16.10 2.61
C MET A 72 -14.77 15.23 1.61
N ALA A 73 -14.29 14.05 2.04
CA ALA A 73 -13.59 13.13 1.14
C ALA A 73 -14.48 12.63 -0.01
N LEU A 74 -15.75 12.33 0.27
CA LEU A 74 -16.73 11.94 -0.76
C LEU A 74 -17.04 13.09 -1.71
N LEU A 75 -17.18 14.33 -1.22
CA LEU A 75 -17.38 15.50 -2.08
C LEU A 75 -16.20 15.70 -3.04
N GLN A 76 -14.96 15.57 -2.56
CA GLN A 76 -13.78 15.64 -3.41
C GLN A 76 -13.73 14.49 -4.41
N PHE A 77 -14.12 13.28 -4.00
CA PHE A 77 -14.20 12.12 -4.90
C PHE A 77 -15.22 12.31 -6.04
N ILE A 78 -16.40 12.88 -5.74
CA ILE A 78 -17.42 13.25 -6.73
C ILE A 78 -16.86 14.31 -7.69
N ASN A 79 -16.19 15.33 -7.16
CA ASN A 79 -15.59 16.41 -7.98
C ASN A 79 -14.44 15.92 -8.86
N ALA A 80 -13.76 14.83 -8.48
CA ALA A 80 -12.74 14.19 -9.31
C ALA A 80 -13.32 13.47 -10.55
N GLY A 81 -14.65 13.36 -10.67
CA GLY A 81 -15.31 12.78 -11.84
C GLY A 81 -15.14 11.26 -11.96
N MET A 82 -14.75 10.58 -10.87
CA MET A 82 -14.54 9.13 -10.86
C MET A 82 -15.88 8.39 -10.73
N LYS A 83 -16.08 7.33 -11.52
CA LYS A 83 -17.33 6.55 -11.50
C LYS A 83 -17.47 5.64 -10.28
N GLN A 84 -16.36 5.11 -9.76
CA GLN A 84 -16.33 4.16 -8.64
C GLN A 84 -14.96 4.16 -7.95
N THR A 85 -14.89 3.68 -6.72
CA THR A 85 -13.63 3.54 -5.97
C THR A 85 -12.71 2.48 -6.62
N CYS A 86 -11.39 2.68 -6.50
CA CYS A 86 -10.40 1.76 -7.04
C CYS A 86 -10.03 0.62 -6.08
N VAL A 87 -10.32 0.78 -4.80
CA VAL A 87 -10.05 -0.19 -3.73
C VAL A 87 -11.24 -0.25 -2.77
N PRO A 88 -11.36 -1.33 -1.99
CA PRO A 88 -12.36 -1.47 -0.92
C PRO A 88 -12.31 -0.37 0.13
#